data_AF-A0ABD1M6P0-F1
#
_entry.id   AF-A0ABD1M6P0-F1
#
_cell.length_a   1.000
_cell.length_b   1.000
_cell.length_c   1.000
_cell.angle_alpha   90.00
_cell.angle_beta   90.00
_cell.angle_gamma   90.00
#
_symmetry.space_group_name_H-M   'P 1'
#
loop_
_entity.id
_entity.type
_entity.pdbx_description
1 polymer ?
#
loop_
_entity_poly.entity_id
_entity_poly.type
_entity_poly.pdbx_seq_one_letter_code
_entity_poly.pdbx_strand_id
1 'polypeptide(L)'
;MAKKKERKVNVSGKPKHSLDVNRSNDAKKESRSAATVRRLKMYNTRPVRDRKGKVLSNEYQSKDLPSTRIQPDRRWFGNTRVVNQKELEFFREELQSRMSSNYNVILKEKKLPLSLLNDHQKQSRVHLLDREPFQDAFGPKTKRKRPSLLAADYESLLKKADGSQDAFEQKYGSSVSAEANDEEGFRDLVRHTMFEKGQSKRIWGELYKVIDSSDVVVQVLDARDPQGTRCYHLEKHLKENCKHKHMVLLLNKCDLVPAWATKGWLRVLSKEFPTLAFHANINKSFGKVFLIH
;
A
#
# COMPACT_ATOMS: atom_id res chain seq x y z
N MET A 1 -2.43 -42.91 26.70
CA MET A 1 -2.29 -42.74 25.24
C MET A 1 -0.81 -42.81 24.88
N ALA A 2 -0.37 -43.90 24.24
CA ALA A 2 1.03 -44.10 23.90
C ALA A 2 1.49 -43.00 22.94
N LYS A 3 2.45 -42.17 23.37
CA LYS A 3 3.20 -41.29 22.47
C LYS A 3 3.85 -42.19 21.42
N LYS A 4 3.25 -42.28 20.23
CA LYS A 4 3.91 -42.83 19.05
C LYS A 4 5.08 -41.89 18.79
N LYS A 5 6.25 -42.24 19.33
CA LYS A 5 7.52 -41.62 18.98
C LYS A 5 7.60 -41.73 17.46
N GLU A 6 7.43 -40.62 16.76
CA GLU A 6 7.81 -40.55 15.36
C GLU A 6 9.21 -41.14 15.27
N ARG A 7 9.42 -42.11 14.38
CA ARG A 7 10.76 -42.63 14.12
C ARG A 7 11.60 -41.41 13.77
N LYS A 8 12.54 -41.05 14.66
CA LYS A 8 13.56 -40.06 14.32
C LYS A 8 14.17 -40.54 13.01
N VAL A 9 13.98 -39.76 11.94
CA VAL A 9 14.66 -40.03 10.67
C VAL A 9 16.13 -40.12 11.04
N ASN A 10 16.76 -41.27 10.81
CA ASN A 10 18.18 -41.46 11.11
C ASN A 10 18.96 -40.42 10.28
N VAL A 11 19.31 -39.30 10.92
CA VAL A 11 20.13 -38.22 10.31
C VAL A 11 21.60 -38.64 10.24
N SER A 12 21.98 -39.74 10.89
CA SER A 12 23.32 -40.31 10.89
C SER A 12 23.43 -41.42 9.84
N GLY A 13 23.87 -41.07 8.63
CA GLY A 13 24.23 -42.04 7.60
C GLY A 13 24.85 -41.37 6.39
N LYS A 14 25.81 -42.05 5.73
CA LYS A 14 26.34 -41.59 4.43
C LYS A 14 25.17 -41.49 3.43
N PRO A 15 25.10 -40.43 2.61
CA PRO A 15 23.99 -40.23 1.68
C PRO A 15 23.95 -41.36 0.65
N LYS A 16 22.79 -41.99 0.48
CA LYS A 16 22.64 -43.16 -0.40
C LYS A 16 22.36 -42.80 -1.85
N HIS A 17 21.75 -41.64 -2.12
CA HIS A 17 21.39 -41.20 -3.48
C HIS A 17 21.34 -39.67 -3.65
N SER A 18 21.04 -39.20 -4.86
CA SER A 18 20.96 -37.77 -5.28
C SER A 18 19.95 -36.92 -4.50
N LEU A 19 18.83 -37.52 -4.09
CA LEU A 19 17.75 -36.86 -3.34
C LEU A 19 17.79 -37.12 -1.82
N ASP A 20 18.93 -37.53 -1.28
CA ASP A 20 19.04 -37.87 0.14
C ASP A 20 19.14 -36.60 1.01
N VAL A 21 18.40 -36.58 2.11
CA VAL A 21 18.29 -35.44 3.04
C VAL A 21 19.49 -35.38 3.99
N ASN A 22 20.27 -36.48 4.08
CA ASN A 22 21.46 -36.63 4.91
C ASN A 22 22.77 -36.27 4.17
N ARG A 23 22.70 -35.52 3.07
CA ARG A 23 23.88 -35.04 2.33
C ARG A 23 24.65 -33.97 3.12
N SER A 24 25.96 -33.85 2.84
CA SER A 24 26.73 -32.72 3.36
C SER A 24 26.30 -31.41 2.68
N ASN A 25 26.42 -30.29 3.40
CA ASN A 25 26.11 -28.96 2.87
C ASN A 25 27.33 -28.30 2.19
N ASP A 26 28.41 -29.03 1.95
CA ASP A 26 29.62 -28.49 1.34
C ASP A 26 29.38 -28.06 -0.11
N ALA A 27 29.73 -26.80 -0.40
CA ALA A 27 29.62 -26.19 -1.72
C ALA A 27 30.61 -26.76 -2.76
N LYS A 28 31.62 -27.55 -2.33
CA LYS A 28 32.68 -28.09 -3.20
C LYS A 28 32.27 -29.32 -4.02
N LYS A 29 31.06 -29.85 -3.84
CA LYS A 29 30.57 -31.00 -4.60
C LYS A 29 29.57 -30.54 -5.65
N GLU A 30 29.68 -31.07 -6.86
CA GLU A 30 28.81 -30.85 -8.04
C GLU A 30 27.35 -31.32 -7.83
N SER A 31 26.99 -31.70 -6.61
CA SER A 31 25.71 -32.31 -6.27
C SER A 31 24.90 -31.41 -5.33
N ARG A 32 23.57 -31.48 -5.41
CA ARG A 32 22.66 -30.69 -4.55
C ARG A 32 22.96 -30.88 -3.06
N SER A 33 23.06 -29.77 -2.32
CA SER A 33 23.18 -29.74 -0.85
C SER A 33 21.93 -30.29 -0.16
N ALA A 34 22.05 -30.75 1.09
CA ALA A 34 20.89 -31.26 1.85
C ALA A 34 19.79 -30.21 2.03
N ALA A 35 20.14 -28.94 2.25
CA ALA A 35 19.18 -27.84 2.30
C ALA A 35 18.37 -27.71 0.99
N THR A 36 19.06 -27.78 -0.15
CA THR A 36 18.43 -27.74 -1.48
C THR A 36 17.51 -28.94 -1.68
N VAL A 37 17.94 -30.13 -1.29
CA VAL A 37 17.13 -31.35 -1.39
C VAL A 37 15.85 -31.24 -0.55
N ARG A 38 15.93 -30.76 0.70
CA ARG A 38 14.73 -30.55 1.55
C ARG A 38 13.76 -29.55 0.93
N ARG A 39 14.26 -28.42 0.44
CA ARG A 39 13.45 -27.40 -0.24
C ARG A 39 12.76 -27.95 -1.48
N LEU A 40 13.47 -28.74 -2.30
CA LEU A 40 12.86 -29.34 -3.50
C LEU A 40 11.85 -30.42 -3.17
N LYS A 41 12.06 -31.18 -2.08
CA LYS A 41 11.07 -32.17 -1.62
C LYS A 41 9.74 -31.53 -1.25
N MET A 42 9.73 -30.28 -0.76
CA MET A 42 8.52 -29.53 -0.41
C MET A 42 7.50 -29.48 -1.57
N TYR A 43 7.93 -29.30 -2.82
CA TYR A 43 7.01 -29.24 -3.97
C TYR A 43 6.32 -30.58 -4.28
N ASN A 44 6.87 -31.69 -3.77
CA ASN A 44 6.38 -33.04 -4.03
C ASN A 44 5.75 -33.69 -2.78
N THR A 45 5.55 -32.95 -1.69
CA THR A 45 4.95 -33.51 -0.47
C THR A 45 3.50 -33.86 -0.72
N ARG A 46 3.12 -35.07 -0.31
CA ARG A 46 1.76 -35.61 -0.46
C ARG A 46 1.40 -36.41 0.79
N PRO A 47 0.11 -36.49 1.14
CA PRO A 47 -0.34 -37.33 2.24
C PRO A 47 0.04 -38.80 2.00
N VAL A 48 0.81 -39.37 2.93
CA VAL A 48 1.19 -40.78 2.93
C VAL A 48 0.00 -41.60 3.39
N ARG A 49 -0.35 -42.66 2.65
CA ARG A 49 -1.49 -43.54 2.95
C ARG A 49 -1.06 -44.98 3.12
N ASP A 50 -1.81 -45.72 3.91
CA ASP A 50 -1.73 -47.18 3.99
C ASP A 50 -2.44 -47.83 2.79
N ARG A 51 -2.26 -49.14 2.58
CA ARG A 51 -2.91 -49.92 1.51
C ARG A 51 -4.44 -49.82 1.55
N LYS A 52 -5.03 -49.61 2.73
CA LYS A 52 -6.47 -49.38 2.95
C LYS A 52 -6.92 -47.94 2.66
N GLY A 53 -6.03 -47.05 2.22
CA GLY A 53 -6.33 -45.64 1.91
C GLY A 53 -6.34 -44.69 3.12
N LYS A 54 -6.07 -45.18 4.33
CA LYS A 54 -5.99 -44.34 5.54
C LYS A 54 -4.74 -43.47 5.51
N VAL A 55 -4.90 -42.15 5.71
CA VAL A 55 -3.79 -41.19 5.79
C VAL A 55 -2.98 -41.45 7.07
N LEU A 56 -1.69 -41.72 6.90
CA LEU A 56 -0.71 -41.95 7.97
C LEU A 56 0.01 -40.65 8.37
N SER A 57 0.34 -39.80 7.40
CA SER A 57 1.03 -38.53 7.64
C SER A 57 0.65 -37.51 6.57
N ASN A 58 0.42 -36.28 6.98
CA ASN A 58 0.20 -35.13 6.11
C ASN A 58 0.78 -33.89 6.79
N GLU A 59 1.73 -33.22 6.12
CA GLU A 59 2.40 -32.05 6.68
C GLU A 59 1.41 -30.88 6.85
N TYR A 60 1.49 -30.16 7.98
CA TYR A 60 0.64 -28.99 8.32
C TYR A 60 -0.88 -29.24 8.36
N GLN A 61 -1.32 -30.51 8.37
CA GLN A 61 -2.73 -30.91 8.38
C GLN A 61 -3.01 -31.90 9.52
N SER A 62 -2.36 -31.68 10.67
CA SER A 62 -2.62 -32.45 11.89
C SER A 62 -4.03 -32.17 12.41
N LYS A 63 -4.78 -33.22 12.73
CA LYS A 63 -6.12 -33.10 13.36
C LYS A 63 -6.05 -32.97 14.88
N ASP A 64 -4.87 -33.16 15.45
CA ASP A 64 -4.67 -33.10 16.89
C ASP A 64 -4.80 -31.66 17.37
N LEU A 65 -5.64 -31.45 18.38
CA LEU A 65 -5.83 -30.14 19.00
C LEU A 65 -4.64 -29.84 19.92
N PRO A 66 -3.93 -28.70 19.74
CA PRO A 66 -2.86 -28.33 20.64
C PRO A 66 -3.42 -27.90 22.00
N SER A 67 -2.58 -28.00 23.04
CA SER A 67 -2.88 -27.34 24.32
C SER A 67 -2.75 -25.82 24.14
N THR A 68 -3.83 -25.09 24.38
CA THR A 68 -3.91 -23.63 24.20
C THR A 68 -3.67 -22.84 25.48
N ARG A 69 -3.30 -23.50 26.59
CA ARG A 69 -3.11 -22.85 27.88
C ARG A 69 -1.87 -21.95 27.87
N ILE A 70 -2.06 -20.66 28.14
CA ILE A 70 -0.96 -19.71 28.29
C ILE A 70 -0.50 -19.74 29.76
N GLN A 71 0.79 -19.97 30.01
CA GLN A 71 1.34 -20.07 31.37
C GLN A 71 1.39 -18.69 32.04
N PRO A 72 0.93 -18.47 33.28
CA PRO A 72 1.06 -17.16 33.91
C PRO A 72 2.54 -16.75 34.05
N ASP A 73 2.89 -15.56 33.56
CA ASP A 73 4.26 -15.01 33.67
C ASP A 73 4.20 -13.50 33.98
N ARG A 74 4.96 -13.06 34.98
CA ARG A 74 5.06 -11.65 35.37
C ARG A 74 5.63 -10.78 34.25
N ARG A 75 6.44 -11.36 33.36
CA ARG A 75 7.09 -10.66 32.25
C ARG A 75 6.10 -10.04 31.25
N TRP A 76 4.88 -10.56 31.17
CA TRP A 76 3.85 -10.01 30.27
C TRP A 76 3.40 -8.61 30.65
N PHE A 77 3.50 -8.27 31.93
CA PHE A 77 3.04 -7.00 32.47
C PHE A 77 4.17 -5.97 32.57
N GLY A 78 5.40 -6.34 32.18
CA GLY A 78 6.51 -5.41 32.08
C GLY A 78 6.52 -4.65 30.76
N ASN A 79 7.07 -3.44 30.76
CA ASN A 79 7.24 -2.64 29.54
C ASN A 79 8.16 -3.37 28.55
N THR A 80 7.65 -3.73 27.38
CA THR A 80 8.42 -4.49 26.36
C THR A 80 9.29 -3.60 25.46
N ARG A 81 8.91 -2.34 25.28
CA ARG A 81 9.63 -1.34 24.48
C ARG A 81 9.50 0.02 25.18
N VAL A 82 10.63 0.64 25.51
CA VAL A 82 10.72 1.96 26.13
C VAL A 82 11.67 2.81 25.29
N VAL A 83 11.35 4.10 25.11
CA VAL A 83 12.17 5.07 24.37
C VAL A 83 12.30 6.32 25.23
N ASN A 84 13.51 6.89 25.30
CA ASN A 84 13.74 8.14 26.03
C ASN A 84 13.24 9.34 25.21
N GLN A 85 12.72 10.38 25.87
CA GLN A 85 12.19 11.56 25.20
C GLN A 85 13.22 12.28 24.32
N LYS A 86 14.45 12.45 24.81
CA LYS A 86 15.56 13.08 24.07
C LYS A 86 15.94 12.30 22.81
N GLU A 87 15.96 10.96 22.91
CA GLU A 87 16.25 10.08 21.77
C GLU A 87 15.12 10.13 20.74
N LEU A 88 13.87 10.28 21.19
CA LEU A 88 12.70 10.41 20.33
C LEU A 88 12.72 11.72 19.55
N GLU A 89 13.06 12.84 20.20
CA GLU A 89 13.22 14.15 19.55
C GLU A 89 14.33 14.11 18.50
N PHE A 90 15.51 13.60 18.88
CA PHE A 90 16.62 13.39 17.94
C PHE A 90 16.20 12.53 16.74
N PHE A 91 15.49 11.43 16.98
CA PHE A 91 14.98 10.56 15.93
C PHE A 91 14.00 11.26 15.00
N ARG A 92 13.11 12.12 15.53
CA ARG A 92 12.16 12.91 14.72
C ARG A 92 12.90 13.87 13.79
N GLU A 93 13.90 14.59 14.31
CA GLU A 93 14.71 15.54 13.53
C GLU A 93 15.53 14.84 12.44
N GLU A 94 16.22 13.75 12.78
CA GLU A 94 16.99 12.97 11.81
C GLU A 94 16.10 12.39 10.71
N LEU A 95 14.95 11.83 11.08
CA LEU A 95 14.07 11.19 10.11
C LEU A 95 13.41 12.25 9.21
N GLN A 96 13.01 13.40 9.75
CA GLN A 96 12.46 14.51 8.95
C GLN A 96 13.49 15.07 7.96
N SER A 97 14.74 15.26 8.39
CA SER A 97 15.81 15.72 7.50
C SER A 97 16.10 14.71 6.39
N ARG A 98 16.16 13.41 6.69
CA ARG A 98 16.44 12.35 5.71
C ARG A 98 15.28 12.07 4.76
N MET A 99 14.04 12.10 5.24
CA MET A 99 12.82 11.88 4.44
C MET A 99 12.46 13.07 3.54
N SER A 100 13.09 14.23 3.73
CA SER A 100 12.92 15.36 2.81
C SER A 100 13.43 15.07 1.39
N SER A 101 14.35 14.11 1.24
CA SER A 101 14.88 13.66 -0.04
C SER A 101 14.20 12.38 -0.49
N ASN A 102 13.64 12.40 -1.71
CA ASN A 102 12.98 11.25 -2.33
C ASN A 102 13.94 10.15 -2.82
N TYR A 103 15.26 10.35 -2.67
CA TYR A 103 16.29 9.37 -3.01
C TYR A 103 16.75 8.55 -1.81
N ASN A 104 16.44 8.99 -0.59
CA ASN A 104 16.80 8.26 0.62
C ASN A 104 15.77 7.18 0.91
N VAL A 105 16.26 5.97 1.25
CA VAL A 105 15.41 4.80 1.46
C VAL A 105 15.70 4.19 2.83
N ILE A 106 14.63 3.90 3.59
CA ILE A 106 14.73 3.21 4.87
C ILE A 106 14.62 1.70 4.65
N LEU A 107 15.70 0.96 4.94
CA LEU A 107 15.73 -0.49 4.70
C LEU A 107 15.05 -1.32 5.80
N LYS A 108 14.99 -0.84 7.05
CA LYS A 108 14.52 -1.61 8.22
C LYS A 108 13.38 -0.93 8.97
N GLU A 109 12.32 -0.57 8.24
CA GLU A 109 11.16 0.13 8.81
C GLU A 109 10.47 -0.62 9.95
N LYS A 110 10.35 -1.95 9.88
CA LYS A 110 9.62 -2.77 10.88
C LYS A 110 10.16 -2.68 12.31
N LYS A 111 11.42 -2.27 12.48
CA LYS A 111 12.05 -2.11 13.80
C LYS A 111 11.90 -0.69 14.37
N LEU A 112 11.52 0.28 13.53
CA LEU A 112 11.43 1.68 13.90
C LEU A 112 10.02 2.03 14.40
N PRO A 113 9.88 2.85 15.46
CA PRO A 113 8.58 3.28 15.98
C PRO A 113 7.99 4.43 15.15
N LEU A 114 7.69 4.17 13.87
CA LEU A 114 7.18 5.19 12.93
C LEU A 114 5.83 5.79 13.33
N SER A 115 5.05 5.12 14.19
CA SER A 115 3.80 5.65 14.73
C SER A 115 4.01 6.87 15.63
N LEU A 116 5.18 7.00 16.26
CA LEU A 116 5.50 8.12 17.17
C LEU A 116 5.96 9.37 16.41
N LEU A 117 6.09 9.31 15.08
CA LEU A 117 6.52 10.42 14.24
C LEU A 117 5.38 11.42 13.97
N ASN A 118 4.16 10.91 13.76
CA ASN A 118 3.01 11.73 13.41
C ASN A 118 2.16 11.97 14.65
N ASP A 119 2.28 13.15 15.25
CA ASP A 119 1.25 13.61 16.19
C ASP A 119 -0.02 13.86 15.37
N HIS A 120 -1.12 13.16 15.71
CA HIS A 120 -2.40 13.43 15.09
C HIS A 120 -2.74 14.91 15.30
N GLN A 121 -2.87 15.66 14.20
CA GLN A 121 -3.27 17.07 14.29
C GLN A 121 -4.56 17.16 15.09
N LYS A 122 -4.56 18.04 16.11
CA LYS A 122 -5.73 18.37 16.92
C LYS A 122 -6.91 18.64 15.98
N GLN A 123 -8.05 17.99 16.26
CA GLN A 123 -9.29 18.18 15.52
C GLN A 123 -9.56 19.67 15.32
N SER A 124 -9.63 20.11 14.07
CA SER A 124 -9.80 21.53 13.72
C SER A 124 -11.20 22.07 14.05
N ARG A 125 -12.16 21.16 14.29
CA ARG A 125 -13.55 21.48 14.64
C ARG A 125 -13.92 20.77 15.93
N VAL A 126 -14.57 21.50 16.82
CA VAL A 126 -15.14 20.98 18.07
C VAL A 126 -16.21 19.94 17.73
N HIS A 127 -16.23 18.81 18.45
CA HIS A 127 -17.24 17.78 18.27
C HIS A 127 -18.62 18.29 18.73
N LEU A 128 -19.40 18.82 17.78
CA LEU A 128 -20.68 19.50 18.05
C LEU A 128 -21.72 18.57 18.69
N LEU A 129 -21.63 17.27 18.41
CA LEU A 129 -22.56 16.25 18.90
C LEU A 129 -22.44 15.99 20.41
N ASP A 130 -21.28 16.26 21.01
CA ASP A 130 -21.12 16.17 22.47
C ASP A 130 -21.87 17.29 23.19
N ARG A 131 -22.09 18.41 22.50
CA ARG A 131 -22.77 19.59 23.02
C ARG A 131 -24.25 19.62 22.64
N GLU A 132 -24.59 19.31 21.40
CA GLU A 132 -25.95 19.30 20.86
C GLU A 132 -26.21 17.97 20.13
N PRO A 133 -26.73 16.93 20.83
CA PRO A 133 -27.15 15.71 20.17
C PRO A 133 -28.36 15.98 19.26
N PHE A 134 -28.53 15.18 18.21
CA PHE A 134 -29.57 15.41 17.19
C PHE A 134 -30.99 15.56 17.75
N GLN A 135 -31.33 14.80 18.80
CA GLN A 135 -32.64 14.85 19.46
C GLN A 135 -32.92 16.22 20.11
N ASP A 136 -31.88 16.89 20.59
CA ASP A 136 -31.98 18.18 21.26
C ASP A 136 -31.95 19.35 20.26
N ALA A 137 -31.35 19.14 19.07
CA ALA A 137 -31.26 20.14 18.01
C ALA A 137 -32.57 20.30 17.21
N PHE A 138 -33.21 19.20 16.81
CA PHE A 138 -34.44 19.24 15.99
C PHE A 138 -35.38 18.07 16.32
N GLY A 139 -36.70 18.32 16.29
CA GLY A 139 -37.73 17.32 16.54
C GLY A 139 -38.57 17.58 17.80
N PRO A 140 -39.44 16.63 18.21
CA PRO A 140 -40.40 16.85 19.30
C PRO A 140 -39.75 17.12 20.67
N LYS A 141 -38.52 16.61 20.88
CA LYS A 141 -37.73 16.78 22.11
C LYS A 141 -36.72 17.94 22.01
N THR A 142 -36.89 18.85 21.04
CA THR A 142 -35.96 19.96 20.81
C THR A 142 -35.81 20.86 22.04
N LYS A 143 -34.56 21.07 22.45
CA LYS A 143 -34.18 22.01 23.52
C LYS A 143 -33.59 23.30 22.95
N ARG A 144 -33.24 23.32 21.65
CA ARG A 144 -32.67 24.49 20.98
C ARG A 144 -33.74 25.54 20.73
N LYS A 145 -33.70 26.64 21.49
CA LYS A 145 -34.65 27.76 21.35
C LYS A 145 -34.12 28.93 20.53
N ARG A 146 -32.79 29.06 20.37
CA ARG A 146 -32.14 30.15 19.62
C ARG A 146 -31.01 29.61 18.75
N PRO A 147 -30.79 30.17 17.55
CA PRO A 147 -29.66 29.81 16.72
C PRO A 147 -28.36 30.45 17.24
N SER A 148 -27.24 29.74 17.11
CA SER A 148 -25.91 30.32 17.25
C SER A 148 -25.57 31.13 15.99
N LEU A 149 -25.84 32.43 16.01
CA LEU A 149 -25.52 33.31 14.88
C LEU A 149 -24.02 33.63 14.86
N LEU A 150 -23.44 33.62 13.67
CA LEU A 150 -22.06 34.05 13.43
C LEU A 150 -21.93 35.57 13.22
N ALA A 151 -23.05 36.30 13.28
CA ALA A 151 -23.16 37.74 13.07
C ALA A 151 -23.65 38.39 14.37
N ALA A 152 -22.99 39.46 14.79
CA ALA A 152 -23.35 40.18 16.02
C ALA A 152 -24.44 41.24 15.76
N ASP A 153 -24.35 41.92 14.60
CA ASP A 153 -25.22 43.04 14.25
C ASP A 153 -26.02 42.79 12.98
N TYR A 154 -27.14 43.50 12.81
CA TYR A 154 -28.00 43.38 11.63
C TYR A 154 -27.27 43.75 10.34
N GLU A 155 -26.45 44.80 10.36
CA GLU A 155 -25.63 45.21 9.21
C GLU A 155 -24.62 44.10 8.81
N SER A 156 -24.04 43.42 9.80
CA SER A 156 -23.10 42.31 9.55
C SER A 156 -23.79 41.08 8.95
N LEU A 157 -25.08 40.90 9.25
CA LEU A 157 -25.89 39.83 8.65
C LEU A 157 -26.24 40.16 7.20
N LEU A 158 -26.62 41.41 6.90
CA LEU A 158 -26.89 41.86 5.53
C LEU A 158 -25.67 41.67 4.63
N LYS A 159 -24.48 42.13 5.05
CA LYS A 159 -23.25 41.94 4.28
C LYS A 159 -22.93 40.47 3.99
N LYS A 160 -23.29 39.55 4.91
CA LYS A 160 -23.12 38.10 4.67
C LYS A 160 -24.17 37.53 3.73
N ALA A 161 -25.39 38.05 3.77
CA ALA A 161 -26.45 37.67 2.85
C ALA A 161 -26.14 38.14 1.42
N ASP A 162 -25.66 39.36 1.25
CA ASP A 162 -25.23 39.89 -0.05
C ASP A 162 -24.05 39.06 -0.59
N GLY A 163 -23.03 38.80 0.23
CA GLY A 163 -21.90 37.96 -0.19
C GLY A 163 -22.28 36.50 -0.48
N SER A 164 -23.31 35.94 0.17
CA SER A 164 -23.80 34.60 -0.16
C SER A 164 -24.65 34.58 -1.43
N GLN A 165 -25.40 35.65 -1.69
CA GLN A 165 -26.12 35.86 -2.94
C GLN A 165 -25.16 36.01 -4.12
N ASP A 166 -24.12 36.84 -3.98
CA ASP A 166 -23.07 36.99 -4.99
C ASP A 166 -22.36 35.67 -5.27
N ALA A 167 -22.04 34.89 -4.23
CA ALA A 167 -21.44 33.57 -4.37
C ALA A 167 -22.38 32.56 -5.04
N PHE A 168 -23.69 32.65 -4.76
CA PHE A 168 -24.71 31.85 -5.41
C PHE A 168 -24.82 32.20 -6.89
N GLU A 169 -24.91 33.48 -7.23
CA GLU A 169 -25.00 33.97 -8.60
C GLU A 169 -23.73 33.63 -9.41
N GLN A 170 -22.54 33.72 -8.82
CA GLN A 170 -21.31 33.28 -9.49
C GLN A 170 -21.29 31.77 -9.75
N LYS A 171 -21.78 30.97 -8.79
CA LYS A 171 -21.79 29.51 -8.91
C LYS A 171 -22.84 29.03 -9.92
N TYR A 172 -24.04 29.59 -9.87
CA TYR A 172 -25.15 29.17 -10.72
C TYR A 172 -25.16 29.87 -12.08
N GLY A 173 -24.66 31.10 -12.18
CA GLY A 173 -24.52 31.83 -13.44
C GLY A 173 -23.56 31.14 -14.43
N SER A 174 -22.61 30.33 -13.93
CA SER A 174 -21.74 29.50 -14.78
C SER A 174 -22.31 28.10 -15.08
N SER A 175 -23.25 27.59 -14.27
CA SER A 175 -23.84 26.25 -14.42
C SER A 175 -25.09 26.19 -15.30
N VAL A 176 -25.66 27.33 -15.71
CA VAL A 176 -26.87 27.40 -16.57
C VAL A 176 -26.72 26.58 -17.86
N SER A 177 -25.50 26.40 -18.35
CA SER A 177 -25.22 25.61 -19.56
C SER A 177 -25.47 24.10 -19.41
N ALA A 178 -25.46 23.55 -18.19
CA ALA A 178 -25.71 22.13 -17.96
C ALA A 178 -27.19 21.82 -17.74
N GLU A 179 -27.92 22.71 -17.08
CA GLU A 179 -29.35 22.54 -16.76
C GLU A 179 -30.26 22.80 -17.97
N ALA A 180 -29.82 23.62 -18.93
CA ALA A 180 -30.56 23.86 -20.19
C ALA A 180 -30.73 22.59 -21.05
N ASN A 181 -29.84 21.59 -20.93
CA ASN A 181 -29.95 20.34 -21.69
C ASN A 181 -31.01 19.38 -21.12
N ASP A 182 -31.35 19.48 -19.83
CA ASP A 182 -32.31 18.59 -19.19
C ASP A 182 -33.77 18.99 -19.48
N GLU A 183 -34.04 20.28 -19.73
CA GLU A 183 -35.39 20.79 -20.07
C GLU A 183 -35.86 20.35 -21.48
N GLU A 184 -34.94 20.08 -22.40
CA GLU A 184 -35.23 19.67 -23.77
C GLU A 184 -35.42 18.14 -23.93
N GLY A 185 -35.33 17.39 -22.82
CA GLY A 185 -35.51 15.93 -22.81
C GLY A 185 -34.40 15.14 -23.53
N PHE A 186 -33.30 15.80 -23.89
CA PHE A 186 -32.18 15.19 -24.58
C PHE A 186 -31.27 14.47 -23.57
N ARG A 187 -31.32 13.14 -23.58
CA ARG A 187 -30.43 12.33 -22.73
C ARG A 187 -29.08 12.13 -23.42
N ASP A 188 -28.00 12.36 -22.67
CA ASP A 188 -26.67 11.98 -23.10
C ASP A 188 -26.61 10.51 -23.50
N LEU A 189 -25.96 10.25 -24.63
CA LEU A 189 -25.71 8.90 -25.12
C LEU A 189 -24.94 8.08 -24.07
N VAL A 190 -25.36 6.83 -23.87
CA VAL A 190 -24.69 5.91 -22.95
C VAL A 190 -23.23 5.75 -23.38
N ARG A 191 -22.31 5.99 -22.43
CA ARG A 191 -20.88 5.79 -22.68
C ARG A 191 -20.64 4.35 -23.11
N HIS A 192 -19.90 4.20 -24.21
CA HIS A 192 -19.59 2.89 -24.74
C HIS A 192 -18.76 2.07 -23.73
N THR A 193 -19.12 0.79 -23.54
CA THR A 193 -18.50 -0.13 -22.57
C THR A 193 -16.99 -0.30 -22.76
N MET A 194 -16.47 0.05 -23.94
CA MET A 194 -15.04 0.06 -24.22
C MET A 194 -14.25 1.00 -23.30
N PHE A 195 -14.84 2.10 -22.83
CA PHE A 195 -14.18 3.05 -21.93
C PHE A 195 -14.01 2.52 -20.50
N GLU A 196 -14.72 1.46 -20.13
CA GLU A 196 -14.59 0.79 -18.82
C GLU A 196 -13.51 -0.30 -18.82
N LYS A 197 -12.97 -0.65 -20.00
CA LYS A 197 -11.89 -1.63 -20.11
C LYS A 197 -10.67 -1.15 -19.32
N GLY A 198 -10.11 -2.03 -18.51
CA GLY A 198 -9.00 -1.72 -17.59
C GLY A 198 -9.43 -1.47 -16.15
N GLN A 199 -10.71 -1.21 -15.89
CA GLN A 199 -11.23 -0.96 -14.53
C GLN A 199 -11.87 -2.20 -13.86
N SER A 200 -11.76 -3.36 -14.48
CA SER A 200 -12.35 -4.61 -13.96
C SER A 200 -11.73 -5.02 -12.62
N LYS A 201 -12.56 -5.53 -11.71
CA LYS A 201 -12.13 -6.10 -10.41
C LYS A 201 -11.05 -7.18 -10.58
N ARG A 202 -11.08 -7.95 -11.68
CA ARG A 202 -10.06 -8.96 -11.97
C ARG A 202 -8.67 -8.33 -12.15
N ILE A 203 -8.59 -7.25 -12.93
CA ILE A 203 -7.32 -6.55 -13.23
C ILE A 203 -6.79 -5.90 -11.97
N TRP A 204 -7.65 -5.23 -11.20
CA TRP A 204 -7.27 -4.67 -9.90
C TRP A 204 -6.80 -5.75 -8.91
N GLY A 205 -7.45 -6.91 -8.88
CA GLY A 205 -7.02 -8.04 -8.06
C GLY A 205 -5.63 -8.56 -8.45
N GLU A 206 -5.34 -8.66 -9.74
CA GLU A 206 -4.01 -9.02 -10.24
C GLU A 206 -2.97 -7.93 -9.89
N LEU A 207 -3.33 -6.64 -10.04
CA LEU A 207 -2.46 -5.51 -9.69
C LEU A 207 -2.07 -5.54 -8.21
N TYR A 208 -3.03 -5.65 -7.29
CA TYR A 208 -2.74 -5.69 -5.85
C TYR A 208 -1.92 -6.92 -5.45
N LYS A 209 -2.12 -8.06 -6.11
CA LYS A 209 -1.27 -9.25 -5.92
C LYS A 209 0.18 -8.96 -6.31
N VAL A 210 0.41 -8.33 -7.46
CA VAL A 210 1.77 -7.98 -7.92
C VAL A 210 2.40 -7.00 -6.95
N ILE A 211 1.68 -5.94 -6.58
CA ILE A 211 2.13 -4.97 -5.58
C ILE A 211 2.53 -5.68 -4.28
N ASP A 212 1.70 -6.61 -3.79
CA ASP A 212 1.99 -7.32 -2.55
C ASP A 212 3.28 -8.14 -2.63
N SER A 213 3.48 -8.85 -3.74
CA SER A 213 4.66 -9.67 -3.99
C SER A 213 5.95 -8.91 -4.31
N SER A 214 5.87 -7.63 -4.67
CA SER A 214 7.01 -6.81 -5.05
C SER A 214 7.57 -6.00 -3.89
N ASP A 215 8.89 -5.91 -3.81
CA ASP A 215 9.60 -4.96 -2.92
C ASP A 215 9.75 -3.57 -3.59
N VAL A 216 9.91 -3.55 -4.92
CA VAL A 216 10.05 -2.33 -5.73
C VAL A 216 8.99 -2.33 -6.84
N VAL A 217 8.28 -1.21 -6.98
CA VAL A 217 7.27 -0.98 -8.01
C VAL A 217 7.80 0.04 -9.01
N VAL A 218 7.85 -0.34 -10.29
CA VAL A 218 8.23 0.57 -11.38
C VAL A 218 6.97 0.99 -12.12
N GLN A 219 6.66 2.28 -12.10
CA GLN A 219 5.55 2.84 -12.86
C GLN A 219 6.05 3.37 -14.20
N VAL A 220 5.67 2.67 -15.26
CA VAL A 220 6.03 3.04 -16.62
C VAL A 220 5.10 4.15 -17.11
N LEU A 221 5.66 5.26 -17.55
CA LEU A 221 4.95 6.44 -18.10
C LEU A 221 5.27 6.61 -19.59
N ASP A 222 4.34 7.16 -20.36
CA ASP A 222 4.59 7.53 -21.76
C ASP A 222 5.21 8.93 -21.83
N ALA A 223 6.36 9.10 -22.50
CA ALA A 223 7.08 10.38 -22.58
C ALA A 223 6.28 11.51 -23.25
N ARG A 224 5.25 11.18 -24.04
CA ARG A 224 4.40 12.16 -24.73
C ARG A 224 3.41 12.84 -23.79
N ASP A 225 2.84 12.09 -22.84
CA ASP A 225 1.96 12.59 -21.80
C ASP A 225 2.15 11.80 -20.50
N PRO A 226 3.22 12.12 -19.74
CA PRO A 226 3.53 11.39 -18.52
C PRO A 226 2.56 11.70 -17.39
N GLN A 227 1.87 12.85 -17.38
CA GLN A 227 0.91 13.18 -16.32
C GLN A 227 -0.43 12.49 -16.55
N GLY A 228 -0.91 12.41 -17.80
CA GLY A 228 -2.15 11.69 -18.12
C GLY A 228 -2.02 10.17 -17.97
N THR A 229 -0.83 9.60 -18.21
CA THR A 229 -0.58 8.17 -18.03
C THR A 229 -0.20 7.76 -16.60
N ARG A 230 -0.17 8.73 -15.67
CA ARG A 230 0.18 8.51 -14.26
C ARG A 230 -1.04 8.15 -13.42
N CYS A 231 -0.85 7.22 -12.49
CA CYS A 231 -1.91 6.74 -11.60
C CYS A 231 -1.66 7.17 -10.15
N TYR A 232 -2.12 8.37 -9.78
CA TYR A 232 -1.98 8.90 -8.41
C TYR A 232 -2.66 8.05 -7.34
N HIS A 233 -3.73 7.34 -7.70
CA HIS A 233 -4.43 6.44 -6.77
C HIS A 233 -3.47 5.38 -6.23
N LEU A 234 -2.64 4.79 -7.11
CA LEU A 234 -1.66 3.79 -6.72
C LEU A 234 -0.56 4.40 -5.85
N GLU A 235 -0.08 5.59 -6.18
CA GLU A 235 0.97 6.27 -5.40
C GLU A 235 0.50 6.59 -3.99
N LYS A 236 -0.74 7.09 -3.86
CA LYS A 236 -1.36 7.36 -2.58
C LYS A 236 -1.51 6.08 -1.77
N HIS A 237 -2.00 5.01 -2.41
CA HIS A 237 -2.13 3.70 -1.77
C HIS A 237 -0.79 3.16 -1.25
N LEU A 238 0.29 3.30 -2.04
CA LEU A 238 1.64 2.89 -1.62
C LEU A 238 2.15 3.74 -0.44
N LYS A 239 1.99 5.07 -0.49
CA LYS A 239 2.40 5.99 0.59
C LYS A 239 1.65 5.76 1.90
N GLU A 240 0.38 5.38 1.83
CA GLU A 240 -0.46 5.19 3.01
C GLU A 240 -0.31 3.77 3.59
N ASN A 241 -0.43 2.74 2.75
CA ASN A 241 -0.56 1.35 3.19
C ASN A 241 0.75 0.55 3.08
N CYS A 242 1.70 0.96 2.24
CA CYS A 242 2.89 0.18 1.89
C CYS A 242 4.18 1.02 1.88
N LYS A 243 4.44 1.78 2.94
CA LYS A 243 5.61 2.69 3.05
C LYS A 243 6.96 2.04 2.78
N HIS A 244 7.10 0.77 3.16
CA HIS A 244 8.32 -0.03 2.96
C HIS A 244 8.59 -0.39 1.50
N LYS A 245 7.64 -0.17 0.58
CA LYS A 245 7.81 -0.45 -0.84
C LYS A 245 8.29 0.79 -1.56
N HIS A 246 9.23 0.60 -2.46
CA HIS A 246 9.84 1.71 -3.19
C HIS A 246 9.18 1.88 -4.56
N MET A 247 8.95 3.12 -4.95
CA MET A 247 8.38 3.45 -6.26
C MET A 247 9.38 4.23 -7.11
N VAL A 248 9.55 3.80 -8.35
CA VAL A 248 10.41 4.44 -9.35
C VAL A 248 9.58 4.71 -10.60
N LEU A 249 9.72 5.89 -11.20
CA LEU A 249 9.05 6.19 -12.47
C LEU A 249 9.98 5.89 -13.63
N LEU A 250 9.47 5.22 -14.66
CA LEU A 250 10.20 4.91 -15.88
C LEU A 250 9.53 5.58 -17.07
N LEU A 251 10.13 6.66 -17.56
CA LEU A 251 9.66 7.41 -18.71
C LEU A 251 10.05 6.69 -20.00
N ASN A 252 9.11 6.00 -20.62
CA ASN A 252 9.34 5.21 -21.83
C ASN A 252 8.91 5.96 -23.10
N LYS A 253 9.34 5.48 -24.26
CA LYS A 253 9.09 6.08 -25.59
C LYS A 253 9.74 7.46 -25.77
N CYS A 254 10.90 7.67 -25.16
CA CYS A 254 11.67 8.92 -25.28
C CYS A 254 12.16 9.21 -26.71
N ASP A 255 12.12 8.22 -27.61
CA ASP A 255 12.40 8.35 -29.03
C ASP A 255 11.33 9.14 -29.80
N LEU A 256 10.08 9.16 -29.30
CA LEU A 256 8.97 9.86 -29.94
C LEU A 256 8.92 11.35 -29.62
N VAL A 257 9.77 11.82 -28.72
CA VAL A 257 9.76 13.17 -28.17
C VAL A 257 11.18 13.75 -28.26
N PRO A 258 11.35 15.04 -28.59
CA PRO A 258 12.66 15.66 -28.61
C PRO A 258 13.41 15.51 -27.27
N ALA A 259 14.75 15.44 -27.35
CA ALA A 259 15.60 15.22 -26.17
C ALA A 259 15.42 16.28 -25.08
N TRP A 260 15.17 17.54 -25.46
CA TRP A 260 14.93 18.63 -24.51
C TRP A 260 13.66 18.43 -23.69
N ALA A 261 12.60 17.88 -24.28
CA ALA A 261 11.34 17.62 -23.61
C ALA A 261 11.46 16.42 -22.66
N THR A 262 12.16 15.35 -23.06
CA THR A 262 12.52 14.25 -22.16
C THR A 262 13.32 14.74 -20.94
N LYS A 263 14.31 15.61 -21.15
CA LYS A 263 15.09 16.25 -20.07
C LYS A 263 14.21 17.14 -19.18
N GLY A 264 13.26 17.86 -19.76
CA GLY A 264 12.27 18.66 -19.02
C GLY A 264 11.42 17.79 -18.09
N TRP A 265 10.87 16.69 -18.60
CA TRP A 265 10.07 15.75 -17.82
C TRP A 265 10.87 15.08 -16.71
N LEU A 266 12.10 14.64 -16.98
CA LEU A 266 12.99 14.10 -15.95
C LEU A 266 13.16 15.10 -14.79
N ARG A 267 13.44 16.38 -15.08
CA ARG A 267 13.61 17.41 -14.05
C ARG A 267 12.35 17.63 -13.21
N VAL A 268 11.17 17.55 -13.80
CA VAL A 268 9.90 17.72 -13.07
C VAL A 268 9.63 16.50 -12.20
N LEU A 269 9.67 15.31 -12.78
CA LEU A 269 9.28 14.08 -12.09
C LEU A 269 10.32 13.65 -11.04
N SER A 270 11.61 13.88 -11.28
CA SER A 270 12.69 13.57 -10.32
C SER A 270 12.54 14.30 -8.98
N LYS A 271 11.76 15.39 -8.95
CA LYS A 271 11.44 16.09 -7.69
C LYS A 271 10.54 15.27 -6.79
N GLU A 272 9.72 14.38 -7.34
CA GLU A 272 8.74 13.59 -6.58
C GLU A 272 9.22 12.15 -6.36
N PHE A 273 9.71 11.51 -7.41
CA PHE A 273 10.19 10.12 -7.37
C PHE A 273 11.43 9.98 -8.24
N PRO A 274 12.35 9.05 -7.93
CA PRO A 274 13.44 8.71 -8.83
C PRO A 274 12.89 8.35 -10.21
N THR A 275 13.40 9.03 -11.25
CA THR A 275 12.90 8.86 -12.63
C THR A 275 14.01 8.51 -13.60
N LEU A 276 13.74 7.54 -14.46
CA LEU A 276 14.66 7.08 -15.50
C LEU A 276 14.02 7.26 -16.88
N ALA A 277 14.77 7.78 -17.84
CA ALA A 277 14.36 7.81 -19.24
C ALA A 277 14.76 6.50 -19.93
N PHE A 278 13.87 5.98 -20.75
CA PHE A 278 14.00 4.66 -21.34
C PHE A 278 13.49 4.63 -22.77
N HIS A 279 14.17 3.84 -23.60
CA HIS A 279 13.66 3.42 -24.90
C HIS A 279 13.79 1.90 -25.01
N ALA A 280 12.64 1.23 -25.07
CA ALA A 280 12.54 -0.21 -25.13
C ALA A 280 12.74 -0.73 -26.56
N ASN A 281 13.91 -1.28 -26.84
CA ASN A 281 14.20 -1.97 -28.09
C ASN A 281 15.21 -3.10 -27.82
N ILE A 282 15.04 -4.26 -28.45
CA ILE A 282 15.91 -5.43 -28.24
C ILE A 282 17.34 -5.13 -28.73
N ASN A 283 17.46 -4.47 -29.88
CA ASN A 283 18.74 -4.21 -30.53
C ASN A 283 19.36 -2.88 -30.10
N LYS A 284 18.54 -1.82 -30.02
CA LYS A 284 19.01 -0.45 -29.72
C LYS A 284 18.28 0.14 -28.52
N SER A 285 18.46 -0.43 -27.34
CA SER A 285 17.86 0.11 -26.11
C SER A 285 18.57 1.36 -25.60
N PHE A 286 17.84 2.27 -24.95
CA PHE A 286 18.39 3.36 -24.14
C PHE A 286 17.90 3.21 -22.69
N GLY A 287 18.75 3.56 -21.70
CA GLY A 287 18.39 3.47 -20.28
C GLY A 287 18.53 2.08 -19.64
N LYS A 288 18.85 1.04 -20.42
CA LYS A 288 18.96 -0.36 -19.93
C LYS A 288 19.98 -0.52 -18.80
N VAL A 289 21.18 0.00 -18.98
CA VAL A 289 22.26 -0.10 -17.99
C VAL A 289 21.86 0.64 -16.70
N PHE A 290 21.30 1.84 -16.82
CA PHE A 290 20.83 2.64 -15.68
C PHE A 290 19.70 2.02 -14.87
N LEU A 291 18.86 1.16 -15.48
CA LEU A 291 17.81 0.44 -14.76
C LEU A 291 18.35 -0.80 -14.02
N ILE A 292 19.45 -1.38 -14.52
CA ILE A 292 20.08 -2.57 -13.93
C ILE A 292 20.98 -2.21 -12.75
N HIS A 293 21.63 -1.04 -12.81
CA HIS A 293 22.44 -0.48 -11.72
C HIS A 293 21.57 0.16 -10.65
#